data_AF-A0A938XBN9-F1
#
_entry.id   AF-A0A938XBN9-F1
#
_cell.length_a   1.000
_cell.length_b   1.000
_cell.length_c   1.000
_cell.angle_alpha   90.00
_cell.angle_beta   90.00
_cell.angle_gamma   90.00
#
_symmetry.space_group_name_H-M   'P 1'
#
loop_
_entity.id
_entity.type
_entity.pdbx_description
1 polymer ?
#
loop_
_entity_poly.entity_id
_entity_poly.type
_entity_poly.pdbx_seq_one_letter_code
_entity_poly.pdbx_strand_id
1 'polypeptide(L)'
;MKRKIGWIIFALILIACICLYAVVDKNHSIYDREIDSSEYISVELAKGDTLTQSFVSEEDFLDGINIKISVTGGAAEKEVSYMLKDNEGQKVTSGKMSLEDLQSGKYFALKFDRISGCKGQEYTLEFTVSQSMDDGTVIVYDVPGVQEDTNFTVRGEEIEGTLALRTITHRFDVETFVVTAIFAVYVILFIKWLAKVFK
;
A
#
# COMPACT_ATOMS: atom_id res chain seq x y z
N MET A 1 18.64 -20.75 39.95
CA MET A 1 17.27 -20.57 39.40
C MET A 1 17.03 -19.17 38.81
N LYS A 2 17.37 -18.07 39.51
CA LYS A 2 17.15 -16.68 39.03
C LYS A 2 17.70 -16.39 37.61
N ARG A 3 18.89 -16.91 37.27
CA ARG A 3 19.51 -16.76 35.94
C ARG A 3 18.75 -17.44 34.79
N LYS A 4 18.08 -18.59 35.05
CA LYS A 4 17.30 -19.33 34.04
C LYS A 4 15.94 -18.66 33.80
N ILE A 5 15.31 -18.15 34.86
CA ILE A 5 14.06 -17.38 34.78
C ILE A 5 14.24 -16.08 33.99
N GLY A 6 15.34 -15.36 34.20
CA GLY A 6 15.64 -14.15 33.41
C GLY A 6 15.77 -14.43 31.91
N TRP A 7 16.38 -15.56 31.54
CA TRP A 7 16.48 -15.99 30.14
C TRP A 7 15.12 -16.35 29.51
N ILE A 8 14.23 -16.97 30.28
CA ILE A 8 12.88 -17.30 29.82
C ILE A 8 12.06 -16.02 29.59
N ILE A 9 12.11 -15.07 30.54
CA ILE A 9 11.42 -13.78 30.42
C ILE A 9 11.95 -13.02 29.19
N PHE A 10 13.27 -12.99 29.00
CA PHE A 10 13.88 -12.36 27.82
C PHE A 10 13.40 -13.00 26.51
N ALA A 11 13.36 -14.34 26.44
CA ALA A 11 12.88 -15.04 25.25
C ALA A 11 11.40 -14.74 24.96
N LEU A 12 10.55 -14.66 25.99
CA LEU A 12 9.14 -14.30 25.84
C LEU A 12 8.96 -12.87 25.32
N ILE A 13 9.70 -11.90 25.87
CA ILE A 13 9.66 -10.51 25.41
C ILE A 13 10.15 -10.43 23.97
N LEU A 14 11.24 -11.12 23.64
CA LEU A 14 11.77 -11.15 22.27
C LEU A 14 10.73 -11.71 21.29
N ILE A 15 10.08 -12.83 21.62
CA ILE A 15 9.01 -13.39 20.78
C ILE A 15 7.85 -12.41 20.63
N ALA A 16 7.42 -11.75 21.71
CA ALA A 16 6.37 -10.74 21.64
C ALA A 16 6.74 -9.57 20.71
N CYS A 17 7.97 -9.07 20.80
CA CYS A 17 8.46 -8.03 19.89
C CYS A 17 8.49 -8.50 18.42
N ILE A 18 8.90 -9.74 18.16
CA ILE A 18 8.90 -10.30 16.80
C ILE A 18 7.45 -10.44 16.29
N CYS A 19 6.52 -10.89 17.14
CA CYS A 19 5.11 -10.97 16.77
C CYS A 19 4.55 -9.60 16.39
N LEU A 20 4.84 -8.56 17.18
CA LEU A 20 4.42 -7.19 16.88
C LEU A 20 5.06 -6.67 15.59
N TYR A 21 6.34 -6.98 15.35
CA TYR A 21 7.03 -6.59 14.13
C TYR A 21 6.47 -7.28 12.88
N ALA A 22 5.96 -8.50 13.01
CA ALA A 22 5.37 -9.26 11.92
C ALA A 22 3.95 -8.83 11.56
N VAL A 23 3.35 -7.89 12.30
CA VAL A 23 2.09 -7.24 11.89
C VAL A 23 2.44 -6.12 10.93
N VAL A 24 2.17 -6.32 9.64
CA VAL A 24 2.63 -5.43 8.57
C VAL A 24 1.51 -5.13 7.56
N ASP A 25 1.67 -4.01 6.86
CA ASP A 25 0.87 -3.66 5.69
C ASP A 25 1.42 -4.43 4.48
N LYS A 26 0.70 -5.46 4.02
CA LYS A 26 1.06 -6.20 2.81
C LYS A 26 0.40 -5.54 1.60
N ASN A 27 1.21 -5.25 0.59
CA ASN A 27 0.77 -4.58 -0.63
C ASN A 27 0.66 -5.59 -1.78
N HIS A 28 -0.49 -5.65 -2.44
CA HIS A 28 -0.71 -6.44 -3.64
C HIS A 28 -0.91 -5.50 -4.83
N SER A 29 -0.07 -5.64 -5.86
CA SER A 29 -0.12 -4.76 -7.03
C SER A 29 -1.13 -5.31 -8.03
N ILE A 30 -2.01 -4.46 -8.55
CA ILE A 30 -3.00 -4.85 -9.57
C ILE A 30 -2.47 -4.72 -11.01
N TYR A 31 -1.22 -4.27 -11.14
CA TYR A 31 -0.55 -3.95 -12.39
C TYR A 31 0.72 -4.82 -12.54
N ASP A 32 1.32 -4.87 -13.74
CA ASP A 32 2.55 -5.65 -13.98
C ASP A 32 3.73 -5.11 -13.17
N ARG A 33 4.31 -5.97 -12.33
CA ARG A 33 5.48 -5.62 -11.51
C ARG A 33 6.80 -5.80 -12.25
N GLU A 34 6.81 -6.46 -13.40
CA GLU A 34 8.01 -6.64 -14.23
C GLU A 34 8.34 -5.39 -15.04
N ILE A 35 7.35 -4.52 -15.29
CA ILE A 35 7.53 -3.25 -15.98
C ILE A 35 8.28 -2.25 -15.07
N ASP A 36 9.37 -1.70 -15.59
CA ASP A 36 10.19 -0.75 -14.84
C ASP A 36 9.44 0.56 -14.62
N SER A 37 9.70 1.20 -13.46
CA SER A 37 9.06 2.45 -13.08
C SER A 37 9.33 3.64 -14.01
N SER A 38 10.38 3.56 -14.84
CA SER A 38 10.72 4.53 -15.89
C SER A 38 9.85 4.42 -17.13
N GLU A 39 9.19 3.27 -17.34
CA GLU A 39 8.24 3.03 -18.42
C GLU A 39 6.82 3.46 -18.05
N TYR A 40 6.59 3.91 -16.81
CA TYR A 40 5.28 4.36 -16.37
C TYR A 40 4.94 5.66 -17.08
N ILE A 41 3.73 5.73 -17.60
CA ILE A 41 3.21 6.92 -18.25
C ILE A 41 2.58 7.79 -17.16
N SER A 42 2.70 9.11 -17.30
CA SER A 42 2.18 10.08 -16.35
C SER A 42 0.86 10.63 -16.84
N VAL A 43 -0.19 10.51 -16.04
CA VAL A 43 -1.50 11.10 -16.32
C VAL A 43 -1.69 12.32 -15.44
N GLU A 44 -1.82 13.49 -16.07
CA GLU A 44 -2.07 14.74 -15.36
C GLU A 44 -3.57 14.95 -15.15
N LEU A 45 -3.97 15.12 -13.89
CA LEU A 45 -5.33 15.39 -13.45
C LEU A 45 -5.43 16.85 -12.96
N ALA A 46 -6.35 17.58 -13.57
CA ALA A 46 -6.76 18.91 -13.18
C ALA A 46 -7.94 18.86 -12.20
N LYS A 47 -8.33 20.03 -11.67
CA LYS A 47 -9.49 20.15 -10.78
C LYS A 47 -10.77 19.62 -11.44
N GLY A 48 -11.47 18.73 -10.75
CA GLY A 48 -12.72 18.12 -11.24
C GLY A 48 -12.49 16.95 -12.20
N ASP A 49 -11.25 16.66 -12.61
CA ASP A 49 -10.96 15.43 -13.32
C ASP A 49 -11.18 14.24 -12.42
N THR A 50 -11.70 13.18 -13.05
CA THR A 50 -12.00 11.91 -12.43
C THR A 50 -11.21 10.81 -13.10
N LEU A 51 -10.85 9.81 -12.32
CA LEU A 51 -10.15 8.63 -12.76
C LEU A 51 -10.78 7.43 -12.08
N THR A 52 -11.00 6.36 -12.84
CA THR A 52 -11.54 5.12 -12.31
C THR A 52 -10.65 3.93 -12.63
N GLN A 53 -10.52 3.03 -11.65
CA GLN A 53 -9.76 1.80 -11.80
C GLN A 53 -10.56 0.65 -11.18
N SER A 54 -10.97 -0.31 -12.00
CA SER A 54 -11.51 -1.60 -11.53
C SER A 54 -10.40 -2.60 -11.24
N PHE A 55 -10.57 -3.42 -10.21
CA PHE A 55 -9.67 -4.50 -9.85
C PHE A 55 -10.38 -5.58 -9.05
N VAL A 56 -9.88 -6.82 -9.12
CA VAL A 56 -10.32 -7.91 -8.26
C VAL A 56 -9.40 -8.03 -7.04
N SER A 57 -9.97 -8.12 -5.85
CA SER A 57 -9.16 -8.27 -4.63
C SER A 57 -8.67 -9.71 -4.45
N GLU A 58 -7.36 -9.90 -4.32
CA GLU A 58 -6.74 -11.21 -4.05
C GLU A 58 -6.87 -11.66 -2.58
N GLU A 59 -7.09 -10.70 -1.68
CA GLU A 59 -7.08 -10.91 -0.23
C GLU A 59 -8.49 -10.81 0.36
N ASP A 60 -8.72 -11.51 1.48
CA ASP A 60 -10.01 -11.53 2.19
C ASP A 60 -10.34 -10.19 2.88
N PHE A 61 -9.33 -9.33 3.09
CA PHE A 61 -9.47 -8.05 3.75
C PHE A 61 -8.80 -6.93 2.96
N LEU A 62 -9.43 -5.76 2.98
CA LEU A 62 -8.89 -4.53 2.41
C LEU A 62 -8.87 -3.44 3.50
N ASP A 63 -7.69 -2.93 3.83
CA ASP A 63 -7.46 -1.89 4.84
C ASP A 63 -7.07 -0.54 4.21
N GLY A 64 -6.85 -0.51 2.90
CA GLY A 64 -6.48 0.69 2.18
C GLY A 64 -6.04 0.44 0.74
N ILE A 65 -5.66 1.52 0.07
CA ILE A 65 -5.13 1.50 -1.29
C ILE A 65 -3.90 2.42 -1.37
N ASN A 66 -2.83 1.95 -1.99
CA ASN A 66 -1.63 2.71 -2.28
C ASN A 66 -1.63 3.11 -3.75
N ILE A 67 -1.56 4.39 -4.06
CA ILE A 67 -1.49 4.89 -5.45
C ILE A 67 -0.18 5.65 -5.63
N LYS A 68 0.54 5.39 -6.72
CA LYS A 68 1.72 6.19 -7.07
C LYS A 68 1.25 7.57 -7.54
N ILE A 69 1.56 8.60 -6.77
CA ILE A 69 1.13 9.98 -7.03
C ILE A 69 2.32 10.94 -6.97
N SER A 70 2.26 11.93 -7.84
CA SER A 70 3.10 13.13 -7.85
C SER A 70 2.22 14.37 -7.84
N VAL A 71 2.78 15.47 -7.38
CA VAL A 71 2.14 16.77 -7.41
C VAL A 71 3.15 17.77 -7.95
N THR A 72 2.72 18.61 -8.89
CA THR A 72 3.45 19.81 -9.32
C THR A 72 2.86 21.03 -8.60
N GLY A 73 3.63 22.09 -8.35
CA GLY A 73 3.16 23.21 -7.51
C GLY A 73 3.14 22.87 -6.02
N GLY A 74 2.75 23.82 -5.16
CA GLY A 74 2.71 23.62 -3.71
C GLY A 74 1.75 22.50 -3.30
N ALA A 75 2.22 21.48 -2.58
CA ALA A 75 1.39 20.36 -2.11
C ALA A 75 0.48 20.71 -0.92
N ALA A 76 0.72 21.86 -0.27
CA ALA A 76 0.16 22.19 1.04
C ALA A 76 -1.34 22.51 1.06
N GLU A 77 -1.98 22.71 -0.10
CA GLU A 77 -3.42 23.05 -0.19
C GLU A 77 -4.18 22.10 -1.12
N LYS A 78 -3.63 20.92 -1.40
CA LYS A 78 -4.21 19.98 -2.38
C LYS A 78 -4.91 18.83 -1.68
N GLU A 79 -6.21 18.73 -1.87
CA GLU A 79 -7.04 17.62 -1.41
C GLU A 79 -7.47 16.74 -2.59
N VAL A 80 -7.46 15.44 -2.36
CA VAL A 80 -8.06 14.44 -3.25
C VAL A 80 -9.15 13.69 -2.52
N SER A 81 -10.21 13.37 -3.26
CA SER A 81 -11.30 12.54 -2.76
C SER A 81 -11.30 11.21 -3.48
N TYR A 82 -11.61 10.16 -2.73
CA TYR A 82 -11.71 8.82 -3.27
C TYR A 82 -13.02 8.16 -2.84
N MET A 83 -13.51 7.25 -3.67
CA MET A 83 -14.65 6.40 -3.37
C MET A 83 -14.38 5.01 -3.92
N LEU A 84 -14.64 3.99 -3.11
CA LEU A 84 -14.56 2.60 -3.53
C LEU A 84 -15.98 2.06 -3.68
N LYS A 85 -16.26 1.47 -4.83
CA LYS A 85 -17.52 0.80 -5.14
C LYS A 85 -17.32 -0.70 -5.26
N ASP A 86 -18.32 -1.48 -4.88
CA ASP A 86 -18.37 -2.92 -5.17
C ASP A 86 -18.86 -3.19 -6.60
N ASN A 87 -18.97 -4.47 -6.95
CA ASN A 87 -19.46 -4.97 -8.23
C ASN A 87 -20.90 -4.55 -8.57
N GLU A 88 -21.72 -4.22 -7.57
CA GLU A 88 -23.09 -3.71 -7.75
C GLU A 88 -23.11 -2.18 -7.92
N GLY A 89 -21.94 -1.53 -7.86
CA GLY A 89 -21.78 -0.08 -7.91
C GLY A 89 -22.15 0.61 -6.60
N GLN A 90 -22.36 -0.16 -5.51
CA GLN A 90 -22.65 0.40 -4.20
C GLN A 90 -21.37 0.93 -3.57
N LYS A 91 -21.50 2.08 -2.92
CA LYS A 91 -20.39 2.70 -2.21
C LYS A 91 -20.02 1.88 -0.98
N VAL A 92 -18.82 1.32 -0.96
CA VAL A 92 -18.26 0.58 0.17
C VAL A 92 -17.56 1.52 1.14
N THR A 93 -16.75 2.45 0.61
CA THR A 93 -16.07 3.47 1.42
C THR A 93 -15.79 4.72 0.60
N SER A 94 -15.51 5.82 1.29
CA SER A 94 -15.00 7.06 0.67
C SER A 94 -14.23 7.87 1.68
N GLY A 95 -13.29 8.67 1.20
CA GLY A 95 -12.58 9.62 2.04
C GLY A 95 -12.07 10.81 1.26
N LYS A 96 -11.46 11.72 2.01
CA LYS A 96 -10.71 12.87 1.51
C LYS A 96 -9.35 12.84 2.18
N MET A 97 -8.30 13.14 1.42
CA MET A 97 -6.93 13.10 1.89
C MET A 97 -6.21 14.37 1.43
N SER A 98 -5.53 15.02 2.37
CA SER A 98 -4.58 16.09 2.05
C SER A 98 -3.32 15.46 1.46
N LEU A 99 -2.75 16.12 0.45
CA LEU A 99 -1.49 15.76 -0.18
C LEU A 99 -0.29 16.51 0.46
N GLU A 100 -0.46 17.17 1.60
CA GLU A 100 0.61 17.88 2.33
C GLU A 100 1.83 16.99 2.61
N ASP A 101 1.60 15.76 3.07
CA ASP A 101 2.66 14.79 3.41
C ASP A 101 3.11 13.96 2.20
N LEU A 102 2.64 14.29 0.99
CA LEU A 102 2.94 13.53 -0.21
C LEU A 102 4.41 13.68 -0.60
N GLN A 103 5.09 12.54 -0.67
CA GLN A 103 6.41 12.47 -1.30
C GLN A 103 6.22 12.17 -2.79
N SER A 104 6.51 13.17 -3.63
CA SER A 104 6.32 13.08 -5.08
C SER A 104 7.00 11.84 -5.67
N GLY A 105 6.25 11.09 -6.48
CA GLY A 105 6.72 9.91 -7.21
C GLY A 105 6.67 8.62 -6.37
N LYS A 106 6.19 8.69 -5.13
CA LYS A 106 6.03 7.54 -4.25
C LYS A 106 4.57 7.10 -4.14
N TYR A 107 4.38 5.91 -3.58
CA TYR A 107 3.06 5.41 -3.22
C TYR A 107 2.52 6.18 -2.02
N PHE A 108 1.33 6.72 -2.19
CA PHE A 108 0.56 7.39 -1.16
C PHE A 108 -0.58 6.50 -0.69
N ALA A 109 -0.68 6.30 0.63
CA ALA A 109 -1.62 5.37 1.23
C ALA A 109 -2.96 6.04 1.57
N LEU A 110 -4.02 5.60 0.90
CA LEU A 110 -5.41 5.87 1.21
C LEU A 110 -5.90 4.79 2.19
N LYS A 111 -5.76 5.02 3.49
CA LYS A 111 -6.23 4.09 4.54
C LYS A 111 -7.70 4.33 4.86
N PHE A 112 -8.45 3.26 5.09
CA PHE A 112 -9.86 3.28 5.47
C PHE A 112 -10.19 2.14 6.43
N ASP A 113 -11.41 2.15 6.97
CA ASP A 113 -11.89 1.07 7.84
C ASP A 113 -11.89 -0.27 7.10
N ARG A 114 -11.43 -1.31 7.79
CA ARG A 114 -11.28 -2.65 7.20
C ARG A 114 -12.58 -3.16 6.57
N ILE A 115 -12.48 -3.56 5.32
CA ILE A 115 -13.52 -4.28 4.57
C ILE A 115 -13.18 -5.77 4.60
N SER A 116 -14.17 -6.63 4.79
CA SER A 116 -14.01 -8.10 4.87
C SER A 116 -14.79 -8.84 3.81
N GLY A 117 -14.32 -10.03 3.42
CA GLY A 117 -14.97 -10.85 2.39
C GLY A 117 -14.66 -10.36 0.97
N CYS A 118 -13.50 -9.72 0.80
CA CYS A 118 -13.11 -9.07 -0.46
C CYS A 118 -12.55 -10.05 -1.49
N LYS A 119 -12.13 -11.25 -1.09
CA LYS A 119 -11.39 -12.16 -1.97
C LYS A 119 -12.24 -12.58 -3.17
N GLY A 120 -11.71 -12.35 -4.37
CA GLY A 120 -12.38 -12.62 -5.64
C GLY A 120 -13.52 -11.66 -5.96
N GLN A 121 -13.73 -10.60 -5.17
CA GLN A 121 -14.71 -9.57 -5.46
C GLN A 121 -14.06 -8.45 -6.28
N GLU A 122 -14.82 -7.96 -7.25
CA GLU A 122 -14.45 -6.79 -8.05
C GLU A 122 -14.82 -5.50 -7.32
N TYR A 123 -13.91 -4.54 -7.36
CA TYR A 123 -14.10 -3.20 -6.84
C TYR A 123 -13.68 -2.17 -7.87
N THR A 124 -14.36 -1.02 -7.88
CA THR A 124 -13.98 0.14 -8.68
C THR A 124 -13.58 1.29 -7.77
N LEU A 125 -12.33 1.71 -7.86
CA LEU A 125 -11.86 2.95 -7.25
C LEU A 125 -12.21 4.12 -8.15
N GLU A 126 -12.90 5.12 -7.61
CA GLU A 126 -13.05 6.44 -8.22
C GLU A 126 -12.20 7.45 -7.46
N PHE A 127 -11.32 8.14 -8.17
CA PHE A 127 -10.41 9.14 -7.65
C PHE A 127 -10.71 10.48 -8.30
N THR A 128 -10.97 11.51 -7.49
CA THR A 128 -11.36 12.84 -7.95
C THR A 128 -10.56 13.93 -7.26
N VAL A 129 -10.05 14.86 -8.05
CA VAL A 129 -9.36 16.05 -7.54
C VAL A 129 -10.39 17.09 -7.07
N SER A 130 -10.46 17.32 -5.75
CA SER A 130 -11.54 18.13 -5.15
C SER A 130 -11.25 19.63 -5.05
N GLN A 131 -9.99 20.07 -4.89
CA GLN A 131 -9.64 21.49 -4.65
C GLN A 131 -8.92 22.19 -5.81
N SER A 132 -9.02 23.53 -5.81
CA SER A 132 -8.41 24.41 -6.81
C SER A 132 -6.90 24.31 -6.76
N MET A 133 -6.30 23.73 -7.79
CA MET A 133 -4.86 23.85 -7.97
C MET A 133 -4.61 25.14 -8.76
N ASP A 134 -4.47 26.26 -8.05
CA ASP A 134 -4.22 27.54 -8.70
C ASP A 134 -2.81 27.59 -9.34
N ASP A 135 -1.90 26.69 -8.93
CA ASP A 135 -0.51 26.61 -9.43
C ASP A 135 0.06 25.18 -9.64
N GLY A 136 -0.77 24.15 -9.89
CA GLY A 136 -0.22 22.85 -10.31
C GLY A 136 -1.21 21.75 -10.66
N THR A 137 -0.73 20.51 -10.78
CA THR A 137 -1.51 19.33 -11.20
C THR A 137 -1.21 18.13 -10.31
N VAL A 138 -2.16 17.20 -10.21
CA VAL A 138 -1.96 15.88 -9.60
C VAL A 138 -1.58 14.96 -10.73
N ILE A 139 -0.46 14.28 -10.58
CA ILE A 139 0.05 13.31 -11.54
C ILE A 139 -0.14 11.93 -10.93
N VAL A 140 -0.88 11.07 -11.61
CA VAL A 140 -0.90 9.63 -11.32
C VAL A 140 -0.08 8.91 -12.39
N TYR A 141 0.28 7.66 -12.11
CA TYR A 141 1.07 6.87 -13.04
C TYR A 141 0.25 5.68 -13.53
N ASP A 142 0.16 5.52 -14.84
CA ASP A 142 -0.32 4.31 -15.47
C ASP A 142 0.85 3.44 -15.92
N VAL A 143 0.65 2.13 -15.78
CA VAL A 143 1.59 1.10 -16.21
C VAL A 143 1.08 0.59 -17.55
N PRO A 144 1.89 0.63 -18.61
CA PRO A 144 1.50 0.14 -19.93
C PRO A 144 1.00 -1.30 -19.88
N GLY A 145 -0.09 -1.57 -20.62
CA GLY A 145 -0.70 -2.90 -20.67
C GLY A 145 -1.89 -3.04 -19.73
N VAL A 146 -2.94 -3.67 -20.25
CA VAL A 146 -4.15 -3.99 -19.50
C VAL A 146 -3.95 -5.32 -18.78
N GLN A 147 -4.07 -5.30 -17.46
CA GLN A 147 -4.07 -6.54 -16.67
C GLN A 147 -5.43 -7.23 -16.71
N GLU A 148 -5.44 -8.55 -16.51
CA GLU A 148 -6.69 -9.31 -16.40
C GLU A 148 -7.58 -8.75 -15.29
N ASP A 149 -8.89 -8.70 -15.55
CA ASP A 149 -9.91 -8.20 -14.61
C ASP A 149 -9.66 -6.77 -14.11
N THR A 150 -9.01 -5.94 -14.93
CA THR A 150 -8.83 -4.51 -14.68
C THR A 150 -9.42 -3.67 -15.80
N ASN A 151 -9.98 -2.52 -15.43
CA ASN A 151 -10.41 -1.50 -16.38
C ASN A 151 -9.98 -0.13 -15.85
N PHE A 152 -9.30 0.64 -16.68
CA PHE A 152 -8.77 1.95 -16.32
C PHE A 152 -9.37 3.02 -17.20
N THR A 153 -10.07 3.99 -16.60
CA THR A 153 -10.61 5.13 -17.32
C THR A 153 -10.14 6.45 -16.72
N VAL A 154 -9.90 7.42 -17.59
CA VAL A 154 -9.50 8.77 -17.21
C VAL A 154 -10.42 9.74 -17.92
N ARG A 155 -11.07 10.64 -17.16
CA ARG A 155 -12.08 11.57 -17.70
C ARG A 155 -13.22 10.86 -18.45
N GLY A 156 -13.49 9.61 -18.13
CA GLY A 156 -14.50 8.77 -18.79
C GLY A 156 -14.05 8.10 -20.09
N GLU A 157 -12.79 8.26 -20.50
CA GLU A 157 -12.20 7.55 -21.64
C GLU A 157 -11.39 6.35 -21.14
N GLU A 158 -11.58 5.19 -21.76
CA GLU A 158 -10.84 3.95 -21.45
C GLU A 158 -9.41 4.04 -21.99
N ILE A 159 -8.43 3.70 -21.16
CA ILE A 159 -7.00 3.72 -21.50
C ILE A 159 -6.46 2.29 -21.51
N GLU A 160 -5.63 1.96 -22.51
CA GLU A 160 -4.91 0.67 -22.61
C GLU A 160 -3.73 0.57 -21.62
N GLY A 161 -4.02 0.77 -20.33
CA GLY A 161 -3.05 0.70 -19.24
C GLY A 161 -3.72 0.34 -17.92
N THR A 162 -2.91 0.15 -16.89
CA THR A 162 -3.38 -0.15 -15.54
C THR A 162 -2.81 0.87 -14.56
N LEU A 163 -3.63 1.47 -13.71
CA LEU A 163 -3.14 2.39 -12.68
C LEU A 163 -2.08 1.71 -11.81
N ALA A 164 -1.00 2.44 -11.49
CA ALA A 164 0.01 2.04 -10.51
C ALA A 164 -0.58 2.03 -9.07
N LEU A 165 -1.47 1.08 -8.83
CA LEU A 165 -2.26 0.90 -7.63
C LEU A 165 -1.87 -0.41 -6.93
N ARG A 166 -1.84 -0.35 -5.60
CA ARG A 166 -1.67 -1.53 -4.74
C ARG A 166 -2.76 -1.57 -3.69
N THR A 167 -3.39 -2.70 -3.49
CA THR A 167 -4.28 -2.91 -2.35
C THR A 167 -3.45 -3.12 -1.08
N ILE A 168 -3.94 -2.65 0.06
CA ILE A 168 -3.29 -2.77 1.37
C ILE A 168 -4.09 -3.74 2.23
N THR A 169 -3.42 -4.76 2.75
CA THR A 169 -3.98 -5.68 3.75
C THR A 169 -3.09 -5.69 4.98
N HIS A 170 -3.62 -5.21 6.11
CA HIS A 170 -2.93 -5.19 7.38
C HIS A 170 -3.08 -6.54 8.08
N ARG A 171 -2.01 -7.34 8.10
CA ARG A 171 -2.09 -8.70 8.66
C ARG A 171 -0.80 -9.13 9.34
N PHE A 172 -0.92 -10.19 10.12
CA PHE A 172 0.24 -10.94 10.58
C PHE A 172 0.84 -11.71 9.42
N ASP A 173 2.08 -11.38 9.06
CA ASP A 173 2.82 -12.03 7.99
C ASP A 173 3.77 -13.10 8.57
N VAL A 174 3.42 -14.36 8.31
CA VAL A 174 4.15 -15.53 8.82
C VAL A 174 5.58 -15.57 8.29
N GLU A 175 5.80 -15.16 7.04
CA GLU A 175 7.13 -15.12 6.44
C GLU A 175 8.04 -14.13 7.18
N THR A 176 7.57 -12.90 7.37
CA THR A 176 8.25 -11.86 8.16
C THR A 176 8.55 -12.36 9.56
N PHE A 177 7.57 -12.97 10.24
CA PHE A 177 7.77 -13.54 11.57
C PHE A 177 8.91 -14.58 11.60
N VAL A 178 8.88 -15.57 10.70
CA VAL A 178 9.85 -16.67 10.67
C VAL A 178 11.24 -16.15 10.32
N VAL A 179 11.37 -15.29 9.32
CA VAL A 179 12.65 -14.71 8.90
C VAL A 179 13.26 -13.87 10.02
N THR A 180 12.48 -13.00 10.66
CA THR A 180 12.95 -12.19 11.79
C THR A 180 13.34 -13.06 13.00
N ALA A 181 12.58 -14.12 13.30
CA ALA A 181 12.90 -15.04 14.39
C ALA A 181 14.23 -15.78 14.16
N ILE A 182 14.44 -16.31 12.96
CA ILE A 182 15.71 -16.97 12.58
C ILE A 182 16.87 -15.99 12.67
N PHE A 183 16.70 -14.77 12.16
CA PHE A 183 17.72 -13.73 12.22
C PHE A 183 18.07 -13.33 13.66
N ALA A 184 17.07 -13.17 14.53
CA ALA A 184 17.29 -12.87 15.94
C ALA A 184 18.08 -13.99 16.66
N VAL A 185 17.73 -15.25 16.41
CA VAL A 185 18.48 -16.42 16.93
C VAL A 185 19.92 -16.41 16.41
N TYR A 186 20.12 -16.16 15.12
CA TYR A 186 21.43 -16.05 14.50
C TYR A 186 22.29 -14.97 15.18
N VAL A 187 21.77 -13.76 15.36
CA VAL A 187 22.48 -12.65 16.04
C VAL A 187 22.87 -13.03 17.47
N ILE A 188 21.97 -13.68 18.23
CA ILE A 188 22.27 -14.13 19.59
C ILE A 188 23.40 -15.16 19.62
N LEU A 189 23.38 -16.14 18.71
CA LEU A 189 24.43 -17.15 18.59
C LEU A 189 25.76 -16.52 18.15
N PHE A 190 25.71 -15.59 17.21
CA PHE A 190 26.87 -14.87 16.70
C PHE A 190 27.55 -14.02 17.79
N ILE A 191 26.78 -13.24 18.56
CA ILE A 191 27.31 -12.46 19.68
C ILE A 191 27.91 -13.38 20.75
N LYS A 192 27.27 -14.52 21.05
CA LYS A 192 27.82 -15.52 21.97
C LYS A 192 29.14 -16.10 21.48
N TRP A 193 29.26 -16.35 20.17
CA TRP A 193 30.48 -16.83 19.56
C TRP A 193 31.59 -15.78 19.63
N LEU A 194 31.30 -14.51 19.27
CA LEU A 194 32.25 -13.41 19.40
C LEU A 194 32.76 -13.26 20.84
N ALA A 195 31.86 -13.28 21.82
CA ALA A 195 32.22 -13.20 23.23
C ALA A 195 33.07 -14.38 23.73
N LYS A 196 33.12 -15.49 22.98
CA LYS A 196 34.00 -16.63 23.24
C LYS A 196 35.36 -16.50 22.54
N VAL A 197 35.40 -15.91 21.34
CA VAL A 197 36.62 -15.74 20.54
C VAL A 197 37.49 -14.59 21.07
N PHE A 198 36.87 -13.50 21.49
CA PHE A 198 37.58 -12.32 22.01
C PHE A 198 37.81 -12.37 23.53
N LYS A 199 37.80 -13.58 24.10
CA LYS A 199 38.02 -13.83 25.52
C LYS A 199 39.23 -14.72 25.70
#